data_AF-A0A350APQ8-F1
#
_entry.id   AF-A0A350APQ8-F1
#
_cell.length_a   1.000
_cell.length_b   1.000
_cell.length_c   1.000
_cell.angle_alpha   90.00
_cell.angle_beta   90.00
_cell.angle_gamma   90.00
#
_symmetry.space_group_name_H-M   'P 1'
#
loop_
_entity.id
_entity.type
_entity.pdbx_description
1 polymer ?
#
loop_
_entity_poly.entity_id
_entity_poly.type
_entity_poly.pdbx_seq_one_letter_code
_entity_poly.pdbx_strand_id
1 'polypeptide(L)' 'LYVGYTNDLKRRLSDHNAKRGSVYTSKNAPFKIIFYEAYLNKKDATKAEKFFKTGYGREVLNDKLEDYFKNKNSNS' A
#
# COMPACT_ATOMS: atom_id res chain seq x y z
N LEU A 1 -2.32 -6.25 3.91
CA LEU A 1 -1.68 -5.27 3.01
C LEU A 1 -2.77 -4.37 2.42
N TYR A 2 -2.62 -3.04 2.50
CA TYR A 2 -3.55 -2.08 1.87
C TYR A 2 -2.90 -1.49 0.62
N VAL A 3 -3.63 -1.45 -0.50
CA VAL A 3 -3.17 -0.91 -1.78
C VAL A 3 -4.12 0.20 -2.23
N GLY A 4 -3.58 1.39 -2.47
CA GLY A 4 -4.31 2.53 -2.99
C GLY A 4 -3.40 3.52 -3.69
N TYR A 5 -3.96 4.39 -4.53
CA TYR A 5 -3.22 5.53 -5.10
C TYR A 5 -3.61 6.86 -4.45
N THR A 6 -2.72 7.84 -4.56
CA THR A 6 -2.96 9.23 -4.17
C THR A 6 -1.97 10.15 -4.87
N ASN A 7 -2.34 11.41 -5.05
CA ASN A 7 -1.41 12.45 -5.53
C ASN A 7 -0.52 12.99 -4.40
N ASP A 8 -0.84 12.71 -3.14
CA ASP A 8 -0.06 13.16 -1.98
C ASP A 8 0.04 12.04 -0.92
N LEU A 9 1.12 11.27 -1.00
CA LEU A 9 1.37 10.11 -0.14
C LEU A 9 1.50 10.49 1.33
N LYS A 10 2.16 11.61 1.63
CA LYS A 10 2.42 12.06 3.01
C LYS A 10 1.11 12.46 3.69
N ARG A 11 0.29 13.28 3.01
CA ARG A 11 -1.02 13.68 3.51
C ARG A 11 -1.92 12.48 3.73
N ARG A 12 -1.99 11.56 2.74
CA ARG A 12 -2.81 10.35 2.83
C ARG A 12 -2.41 9.49 4.03
N LEU A 13 -1.12 9.25 4.25
CA LEU A 13 -0.65 8.48 5.39
C LEU A 13 -1.02 9.16 6.72
N SER A 14 -0.83 10.48 6.80
CA SER A 14 -1.20 11.26 7.99
C SER A 14 -2.70 11.16 8.27
N ASP A 15 -3.57 11.30 7.27
CA ASP A 15 -5.02 11.22 7.44
C ASP A 15 -5.47 9.82 7.88
N HIS A 16 -4.88 8.76 7.30
CA HIS A 16 -5.20 7.38 7.68
C HIS A 16 -4.75 7.07 9.10
N ASN A 17 -3.56 7.52 9.50
CA ASN A 17 -3.04 7.35 10.86
C ASN A 17 -3.80 8.20 11.89
N ALA A 18 -4.33 9.36 11.47
CA ALA A 18 -5.24 10.18 12.26
C ALA A 18 -6.68 9.65 12.27
N LYS A 19 -6.95 8.48 11.70
CA LYS A 19 -8.29 7.84 11.62
C LYS A 19 -9.34 8.68 10.87
N ARG A 20 -8.90 9.61 10.00
CA ARG A 20 -9.77 10.48 9.18
C ARG A 20 -10.13 9.87 7.81
N GLY A 21 -10.03 8.55 7.69
CA GLY A 21 -10.34 7.80 6.48
C GLY A 21 -11.67 7.05 6.55
N SER A 22 -11.81 6.05 5.69
CA SER A 22 -12.91 5.08 5.77
C SER A 22 -12.88 4.29 7.08
N VAL A 23 -14.02 3.72 7.49
CA VAL A 23 -14.14 2.82 8.64
C VAL A 23 -13.08 1.72 8.62
N TYR A 24 -12.80 1.15 7.44
CA TYR A 24 -11.76 0.13 7.28
C TYR A 24 -10.38 0.68 7.63
N THR A 25 -10.03 1.85 7.11
CA THR A 25 -8.70 2.45 7.33
C THR A 25 -8.55 2.89 8.78
N SER A 26 -9.57 3.47 9.39
CA SER A 26 -9.52 3.94 10.78
C SER A 26 -9.38 2.79 11.80
N LYS A 27 -9.91 1.60 11.51
CA LYS A 27 -9.77 0.40 12.37
C LYS A 27 -8.40 -0.28 12.28
N ASN A 28 -7.68 -0.07 11.18
CA ASN A 28 -6.41 -0.75 10.90
C ASN A 28 -5.18 0.17 11.05
N ALA A 29 -5.37 1.40 11.54
CA ALA A 29 -4.28 2.28 11.91
C ALA A 29 -3.54 1.77 13.17
N PRO A 30 -2.22 2.01 13.31
CA PRO A 30 -1.37 2.81 12.43
C PRO A 30 -0.84 2.06 11.20
N PHE A 31 -0.77 2.77 10.08
CA PHE A 31 -0.16 2.30 8.83
C PHE A 31 1.28 2.77 8.69
N LYS A 32 2.09 1.90 8.09
CA LYS A 32 3.44 2.19 7.60
C LYS A 32 3.48 1.96 6.10
N ILE A 33 4.06 2.89 5.34
CA ILE A 33 4.34 2.69 3.92
C ILE A 33 5.55 1.77 3.82
N ILE A 34 5.37 0.61 3.17
CA ILE A 34 6.43 -0.36 2.93
C ILE A 34 6.87 -0.39 1.46
N PHE A 35 6.03 0.17 0.57
CA PHE A 35 6.27 0.24 -0.87
C PHE A 35 5.38 1.32 -1.49
N TYR A 36 5.89 2.03 -2.50
CA TYR A 36 5.10 2.92 -3.36
C TYR A 36 5.74 3.02 -4.75
N GLU A 37 4.92 3.28 -5.76
CA GLU A 37 5.36 3.62 -7.11
C GLU A 37 4.77 4.97 -7.52
N ALA A 38 5.57 5.79 -8.19
CA ALA A 38 5.17 7.09 -8.70
C ALA A 38 5.04 7.04 -10.23
N TYR A 39 4.00 7.69 -10.75
CA TYR A 39 3.66 7.68 -12.17
C TYR A 39 3.38 9.10 -12.64
N LEU A 40 3.89 9.48 -13.81
CA LEU A 40 3.59 10.77 -14.44
C LEU A 40 2.17 10.81 -15.03
N ASN A 41 1.66 9.67 -15.49
CA ASN A 41 0.34 9.57 -16.09
C ASN A 41 -0.66 8.89 -15.15
N LYS A 42 -1.81 9.53 -14.94
CA LYS A 42 -2.92 8.99 -14.14
C LYS A 42 -3.42 7.64 -14.64
N LYS A 43 -3.43 7.41 -15.96
CA LYS A 43 -3.87 6.13 -16.56
C LYS A 43 -2.95 4.99 -16.14
N ASP A 44 -1.65 5.23 -16.11
CA ASP A 44 -0.66 4.23 -15.72
C ASP A 44 -0.76 3.92 -14.22
N ALA A 45 -0.88 4.95 -13.39
CA ALA A 45 -1.15 4.79 -11.95
C ALA A 45 -2.41 3.95 -11.68
N THR A 46 -3.48 4.20 -12.45
CA THR A 46 -4.74 3.47 -12.30
C THR A 46 -4.63 2.01 -12.75
N LYS A 47 -3.90 1.74 -13.85
CA LYS A 47 -3.64 0.37 -14.32
C LYS A 47 -2.82 -0.40 -13.29
N ALA A 48 -1.77 0.21 -12.76
CA ALA A 48 -0.94 -0.36 -11.71
C ALA A 48 -1.75 -0.66 -10.44
N GLU A 49 -2.59 0.29 -9.97
CA GLU A 49 -3.43 0.05 -8.79
C GLU A 49 -4.39 -1.13 -9.00
N LYS A 50 -5.03 -1.20 -10.17
CA LYS A 50 -5.92 -2.33 -10.51
C LYS A 50 -5.15 -3.65 -10.54
N PHE A 51 -3.98 -3.67 -11.16
CA PHE A 51 -3.11 -4.83 -11.22
C PHE A 51 -2.75 -5.32 -9.81
N PHE A 52 -2.24 -4.45 -8.95
CA PHE A 52 -1.83 -4.82 -7.58
C PHE A 52 -3.00 -5.20 -6.65
N LYS A 53 -4.24 -4.85 -7.02
CA LYS A 53 -5.43 -5.33 -6.31
C LYS A 53 -5.84 -6.77 -6.71
N THR A 54 -5.33 -7.30 -7.82
CA THR A 54 -5.57 -8.70 -8.25
C THR A 54 -4.79 -9.70 -7.39
N GLY A 55 -5.10 -10.99 -7.50
CA GLY A 55 -4.34 -12.07 -6.84
C GLY A 55 -2.88 -12.09 -7.29
N TYR A 56 -2.65 -12.21 -8.61
CA TYR A 56 -1.31 -12.22 -9.18
C TYR A 56 -0.51 -10.94 -8.87
N GLY A 57 -1.15 -9.76 -8.92
CA GLY A 57 -0.48 -8.52 -8.55
C GLY A 57 -0.04 -8.48 -7.09
N ARG A 58 -0.76 -9.16 -6.17
CA ARG A 58 -0.33 -9.32 -4.78
C ARG A 58 0.87 -10.26 -4.66
N GLU A 59 0.94 -11.32 -5.46
CA GLU A 59 2.10 -12.22 -5.51
C GLU A 59 3.35 -11.45 -5.96
N VAL A 60 3.24 -10.65 -7.02
CA VAL A 60 4.34 -9.77 -7.46
C VAL A 60 4.78 -8.80 -6.36
N LEU A 61 3.86 -8.27 -5.54
CA LEU A 61 4.24 -7.43 -4.40
C LEU A 61 4.91 -8.22 -3.29
N ASN A 62 4.49 -9.46 -3.03
CA ASN A 62 5.14 -10.33 -2.06
C ASN A 62 6.58 -10.65 -2.50
N ASP A 63 6.79 -10.94 -3.78
CA ASP A 63 8.11 -11.21 -4.33
C ASP A 63 9.01 -9.97 -4.27
N LYS A 64 8.48 -8.80 -4.64
CA LYS A 64 9.22 -7.51 -4.53
C LYS A 64 9.62 -7.18 -3.09
N LEU A 65 8.88 -7.66 -2.10
CA LEU A 65 9.05 -7.36 -0.68
C LEU A 65 9.42 -8.60 0.13
N GLU A 66 10.01 -9.60 -0.53
CA GLU A 66 10.22 -10.93 0.04
C GLU A 66 11.04 -10.84 1.34
N ASP A 67 12.18 -10.17 1.30
CA ASP A 67 13.04 -9.97 2.47
C ASP A 67 12.34 -9.21 3.60
N TYR A 68 11.53 -8.20 3.26
CA TYR A 68 10.78 -7.44 4.26
C TYR A 68 9.77 -8.34 5.00
N PHE A 69 9.06 -9.21 4.27
CA PHE A 69 8.09 -10.12 4.84
C PHE A 69 8.76 -11.30 5.58
N LYS A 70 9.85 -11.86 5.06
CA LYS A 70 10.65 -12.91 5.72
C LYS A 70 11.16 -12.43 7.08
N ASN A 71 11.82 -11.27 7.11
CA ASN A 71 12.36 -10.70 8.36
C ASN A 71 11.28 -10.33 9.38
N LYS A 72 10.05 -10.01 8.94
CA LYS A 72 8.93 -9.75 9.85
C LYS A 72 8.44 -11.02 10.54
N ASN A 73 8.43 -12.15 9.84
CA ASN A 73 7.94 -13.43 10.37
C ASN A 73 8.97 -14.13 11.27
N SER A 74 10.27 -13.92 11.04
CA SER A 74 11.33 -14.49 11.88
C SER A 74 11.53 -13.77 13.23
N ASN A 75 10.95 -12.58 13.40
CA ASN A 75 11.04 -11.77 14.62
C ASN A 75 9.74 -11.79 15.45
N SER A 76 8.87 -12.78 15.26
CA SER A 76 7.56 -12.87 15.90
C SER A 76 7.31 -14.20 16.59
#